data_AF-A0A413SXV3-F1
#
_entry.id   AF-A0A413SXV3-F1
#
_cell.length_a   1.000
_cell.length_b   1.000
_cell.length_c   1.000
_cell.angle_alpha   90.00
_cell.angle_beta   90.00
_cell.angle_gamma   90.00
#
_symmetry.space_group_name_H-M   'P 1'
#
loop_
_entity.id
_entity.type
_entity.pdbx_description
1 polymer ?
#
loop_
_entity_poly.entity_id
_entity_poly.type
_entity_poly.pdbx_seq_one_letter_code
_entity_poly.pdbx_strand_id
1 'polypeptide(L)'
;MKSRIEIKRICAWCGKEFIAYKTTTNCCSHKCGNALYKKRKRDAAIIANNNLTKKIVTEKPIEKIKDKPFLTITETAIYLGVTRPTIYGYLKRGDLKATRIGTKFLLSKDDINNMFNHPADFKLPPKEKQAITEFYTTAEIIEKFNVSESWIFVMARKNKIPKTFNRGKTYWSKKHVDAYFSSKAPDADITEWYSVQEVQDKFQMSLNAIYSFVYKNAIPKKKVGITVYYSKKHFDIAKGIRQAEEPKYYTVQEAMEKFKITRDQLYHYTKYHQIPKIKKGKYTLISKPELDNLFEDPIIE
;
A
#
# COMPACT_ATOMS: atom_id res chain seq x y z
N MET A 1 9.94 -47.01 -30.26
CA MET A 1 10.25 -47.13 -28.82
C MET A 1 11.37 -46.16 -28.47
N LYS A 2 11.16 -45.20 -27.55
CA LYS A 2 12.27 -44.36 -27.06
C LYS A 2 13.04 -45.18 -26.02
N SER A 3 14.26 -45.60 -26.34
CA SER A 3 15.14 -46.27 -25.38
C SER A 3 15.39 -45.34 -24.19
N ARG A 4 15.02 -45.80 -23.00
CA ARG A 4 15.20 -45.05 -21.75
C ARG A 4 16.63 -45.26 -21.27
N ILE A 5 17.55 -44.50 -21.85
CA ILE A 5 18.98 -44.57 -21.50
C ILE A 5 19.18 -44.08 -20.06
N GLU A 6 19.79 -44.92 -19.24
CA GLU A 6 20.14 -44.61 -17.85
C GLU A 6 21.51 -43.96 -17.76
N ILE A 7 21.55 -42.75 -17.22
CA ILE A 7 22.77 -41.95 -17.08
C ILE A 7 23.00 -41.71 -15.59
N LYS A 8 24.08 -42.27 -15.01
CA LYS A 8 24.48 -41.98 -13.63
C LYS A 8 25.08 -40.57 -13.55
N ARG A 9 24.55 -39.71 -12.67
CA ARG A 9 24.99 -38.32 -12.48
C ARG A 9 25.02 -37.93 -11.01
N ILE A 10 25.82 -36.92 -10.68
CA ILE A 10 25.81 -36.27 -9.37
C ILE A 10 24.86 -35.07 -9.39
N CYS A 11 24.01 -34.94 -8.37
CA CYS A 11 23.07 -33.82 -8.24
C CYS A 11 23.82 -32.51 -7.96
N ALA A 12 23.61 -31.50 -8.79
CA ALA A 12 24.24 -30.18 -8.66
C ALA A 12 23.83 -29.38 -7.40
N TRP A 13 22.83 -29.85 -6.64
CA TRP A 13 22.41 -29.22 -5.38
C TRP A 13 22.91 -29.97 -4.14
N CYS A 14 22.61 -31.27 -4.04
CA CYS A 14 22.87 -32.06 -2.84
C CYS A 14 24.11 -32.97 -2.94
N GLY A 15 24.78 -33.03 -4.08
CA GLY A 15 25.99 -33.83 -4.27
C GLY A 15 25.78 -35.34 -4.28
N LYS A 16 24.53 -35.83 -4.22
CA LYS A 16 24.22 -37.26 -4.26
C LYS A 16 24.14 -37.79 -5.68
N GLU A 17 24.59 -39.02 -5.87
CA GLU A 17 24.42 -39.76 -7.13
C GLU A 17 22.95 -40.09 -7.39
N PHE A 18 22.53 -40.02 -8.64
CA PHE A 18 21.19 -40.39 -9.09
C PHE A 18 21.19 -40.83 -10.55
N ILE A 19 20.14 -41.54 -10.95
CA ILE A 19 19.94 -41.98 -12.33
C ILE A 19 19.07 -40.94 -13.06
N ALA A 20 19.63 -40.35 -14.12
CA ALA A 20 18.95 -39.45 -15.02
C ALA A 20 18.59 -40.17 -16.34
N TYR A 21 17.45 -39.79 -16.91
CA TYR A 21 16.98 -40.31 -18.20
C TYR A 21 17.07 -39.28 -19.35
N LYS A 22 17.55 -38.07 -19.03
CA LYS A 22 17.79 -36.98 -19.98
C LYS A 22 19.16 -36.38 -19.67
N THR A 23 19.89 -36.00 -20.71
CA THR A 23 21.19 -35.32 -20.60
C THR A 23 21.11 -33.93 -19.95
N THR A 24 19.93 -33.31 -19.94
CA THR A 24 19.67 -31.99 -19.35
C THR A 24 19.33 -32.03 -17.86
N THR A 25 19.08 -33.21 -17.28
CA THR A 25 18.67 -33.33 -15.87
C THR A 25 19.88 -33.22 -14.95
N ASN A 26 19.95 -32.11 -14.21
CA ASN A 26 21.09 -31.79 -13.33
C ASN A 26 20.81 -32.03 -11.84
N CYS A 27 19.60 -32.42 -11.45
CA CYS A 27 19.21 -32.60 -10.06
C CYS A 27 18.43 -33.91 -9.85
N CYS A 28 18.62 -34.54 -8.69
CA CYS A 28 17.97 -35.80 -8.34
C CYS A 28 16.46 -35.67 -8.05
N SER A 29 15.97 -34.46 -7.79
CA SER A 29 14.55 -34.22 -7.48
C SER A 29 14.14 -32.78 -7.84
N HIS A 30 12.83 -32.58 -8.01
CA HIS A 30 12.24 -31.25 -8.20
C HIS A 30 12.58 -30.29 -7.04
N LYS A 31 12.63 -30.80 -5.80
CA LYS A 31 13.05 -30.03 -4.62
C LYS A 31 14.48 -29.49 -4.79
N CYS A 32 15.43 -30.34 -5.21
CA CYS A 32 16.81 -29.94 -5.48
C CYS A 32 16.92 -28.96 -6.66
N GLY A 33 16.14 -29.16 -7.73
CA GLY A 33 16.07 -28.24 -8.85
C GLY A 33 15.60 -26.84 -8.46
N ASN A 34 14.53 -26.76 -7.66
CA ASN A 34 14.01 -25.49 -7.14
C ASN A 34 15.01 -24.79 -6.21
N ALA A 35 15.69 -25.55 -5.36
CA ALA A 35 16.71 -25.00 -4.46
C ALA A 35 17.91 -24.43 -5.24
N LEU A 36 18.38 -25.16 -6.25
CA LEU A 36 19.44 -24.71 -7.15
C LEU A 36 19.03 -23.46 -7.95
N TYR A 37 17.80 -23.40 -8.45
CA TYR A 37 17.26 -22.21 -9.13
C TYR A 37 17.25 -20.99 -8.20
N LYS A 38 16.73 -21.14 -6.97
CA LYS A 38 16.69 -20.06 -5.97
C LYS A 38 18.09 -19.60 -5.58
N LYS A 39 19.06 -20.52 -5.43
CA LYS A 39 20.46 -20.17 -5.16
C LYS A 39 21.07 -19.38 -6.31
N ARG A 40 20.93 -19.83 -7.57
CA ARG A 40 21.42 -19.07 -8.74
C ARG A 40 20.85 -17.66 -8.81
N LYS A 41 19.56 -17.48 -8.53
CA LYS A 41 18.93 -16.15 -8.49
C LYS A 41 19.48 -15.28 -7.37
N ARG A 42 19.71 -15.85 -6.19
CA ARG A 42 20.32 -15.14 -5.06
C ARG A 42 21.76 -14.73 -5.36
N ASP A 43 22.57 -15.65 -5.86
CA ASP A 43 23.98 -15.42 -6.18
C ASP A 43 24.12 -14.35 -7.29
N ALA A 44 23.26 -14.39 -8.31
CA ALA A 44 23.21 -13.35 -9.34
C ALA A 44 22.88 -11.97 -8.77
N ALA A 45 21.93 -11.88 -7.83
CA ALA A 45 21.60 -10.62 -7.16
C ALA A 45 22.75 -10.09 -6.29
N ILE A 46 23.45 -10.99 -5.57
CA ILE A 46 24.64 -10.65 -4.77
C ILE A 46 25.76 -10.15 -5.67
N ILE A 47 26.05 -10.85 -6.78
CA ILE A 47 27.08 -10.43 -7.74
C ILE A 47 26.75 -9.07 -8.35
N ALA A 48 25.49 -8.84 -8.75
CA ALA A 48 25.06 -7.55 -9.28
C ALA A 48 25.25 -6.41 -8.28
N ASN A 49 24.88 -6.64 -7.01
CA ASN A 49 25.06 -5.66 -5.94
C ASN A 49 26.55 -5.41 -5.67
N ASN A 50 27.36 -6.46 -5.51
CA ASN A 50 28.80 -6.34 -5.28
C ASN A 50 29.51 -5.62 -6.42
N ASN A 51 29.11 -5.85 -7.67
CA ASN A 51 29.64 -5.13 -8.82
C ASN A 51 29.26 -3.65 -8.80
N LEU A 52 28.04 -3.31 -8.39
CA LEU A 52 27.62 -1.92 -8.20
C LEU A 52 28.46 -1.23 -7.12
N THR A 53 28.60 -1.87 -5.96
CA THR A 53 29.41 -1.38 -4.83
C THR A 53 30.88 -1.21 -5.24
N LYS A 54 31.46 -2.19 -5.94
CA LYS A 54 32.83 -2.09 -6.47
C LYS A 54 33.00 -0.89 -7.38
N LYS A 55 32.08 -0.65 -8.33
CA LYS A 55 32.11 0.53 -9.21
C LYS A 55 32.09 1.84 -8.42
N ILE A 56 31.23 1.95 -7.42
CA ILE A 56 31.14 3.15 -6.56
C ILE A 56 32.47 3.39 -5.82
N VAL A 57 33.10 2.33 -5.30
CA VAL A 57 34.36 2.40 -4.55
C VAL A 57 35.56 2.71 -5.46
N THR A 58 35.69 2.09 -6.63
CA THR A 58 36.82 2.34 -7.54
C THR A 58 36.75 3.68 -8.24
N GLU A 59 35.56 4.15 -8.59
CA GLU A 59 35.42 5.40 -9.35
C GLU A 59 35.70 6.65 -8.52
N LYS A 60 35.72 6.53 -7.17
CA LYS A 60 35.96 7.60 -6.17
C LYS A 60 35.55 8.97 -6.72
N PRO A 61 34.25 9.17 -6.99
CA PRO A 61 33.79 10.25 -7.85
C PRO A 61 34.20 11.65 -7.35
N ILE A 62 34.39 11.81 -6.04
CA ILE A 62 34.79 13.06 -5.41
C ILE A 62 36.23 13.48 -5.82
N GLU A 63 37.18 12.53 -5.90
CA GLU A 63 38.58 12.84 -6.23
C GLU A 63 38.71 13.38 -7.66
N LYS A 64 37.95 12.82 -8.62
CA LYS A 64 37.94 13.27 -10.03
C LYS A 64 37.20 14.60 -10.26
N ILE A 65 36.34 14.98 -9.34
CA ILE A 65 35.49 16.18 -9.43
C ILE A 65 36.20 17.39 -8.79
N LYS A 66 37.05 17.16 -7.79
CA LYS A 66 37.67 18.22 -6.98
C LYS A 66 38.47 19.23 -7.82
N ASP A 67 39.16 18.78 -8.85
CA ASP A 67 40.09 19.61 -9.63
C ASP A 67 39.45 20.32 -10.82
N LYS A 68 38.17 20.07 -11.12
CA LYS A 68 37.47 20.71 -12.24
C LYS A 68 36.97 22.11 -11.85
N PRO A 69 37.21 23.15 -12.68
CA PRO A 69 36.70 24.51 -12.42
C PRO A 69 35.19 24.63 -12.67
N PHE A 70 34.64 23.83 -13.58
CA PHE A 70 33.22 23.82 -13.92
C PHE A 70 32.63 22.42 -13.70
N LEU A 71 31.47 22.38 -13.05
CA LEU A 71 30.80 21.16 -12.65
C LEU A 71 29.45 21.04 -13.35
N THR A 72 29.11 19.84 -13.82
CA THR A 72 27.73 19.56 -14.25
C THR A 72 26.79 19.52 -13.05
N ILE A 73 25.47 19.64 -13.28
CA ILE A 73 24.45 19.49 -12.21
C ILE A 73 24.63 18.16 -11.43
N THR A 74 24.99 17.09 -12.13
CA THR A 74 25.25 15.78 -11.52
C THR A 74 26.50 15.78 -10.64
N GLU A 75 27.59 16.35 -11.13
CA GLU A 75 28.84 16.43 -10.38
C GLU A 75 28.72 17.39 -9.20
N THR A 76 27.98 18.48 -9.37
CA THR A 76 27.68 19.44 -8.30
C THR A 76 26.88 18.80 -7.17
N ALA A 77 25.88 17.98 -7.51
CA ALA A 77 25.11 17.22 -6.52
C ALA A 77 26.02 16.29 -5.69
N ILE A 78 26.96 15.61 -6.34
CA ILE A 78 27.96 14.76 -5.68
C ILE A 78 28.92 15.60 -4.83
N TYR A 79 29.42 16.72 -5.37
CA TYR A 79 30.35 17.62 -4.69
C TYR A 79 29.77 18.22 -3.42
N LEU A 80 28.49 18.63 -3.46
CA LEU A 80 27.77 19.21 -2.32
C LEU A 80 27.14 18.15 -1.39
N GLY A 81 27.16 16.87 -1.77
CA GLY A 81 26.50 15.80 -1.01
C GLY A 81 24.97 15.89 -0.99
N VAL A 82 24.35 16.51 -2.00
CA VAL A 82 22.89 16.71 -2.09
C VAL A 82 22.30 15.98 -3.31
N THR A 83 20.97 15.90 -3.38
CA THR A 83 20.30 15.26 -4.52
C THR A 83 20.20 16.22 -5.72
N ARG A 84 20.12 15.68 -6.95
CA ARG A 84 19.90 16.49 -8.17
C ARG A 84 18.68 17.42 -8.07
N PRO A 85 17.51 16.98 -7.55
CA PRO A 85 16.38 17.87 -7.31
C PRO A 85 16.71 19.08 -6.42
N THR A 86 17.56 18.90 -5.40
CA THR A 86 18.00 19.99 -4.52
C THR A 86 18.78 21.05 -5.31
N ILE A 87 19.70 20.63 -6.18
CA ILE A 87 20.42 21.55 -7.08
C ILE A 87 19.46 22.30 -8.01
N TYR A 88 18.49 21.62 -8.62
CA TYR A 88 17.46 22.30 -9.40
C TYR A 88 16.64 23.28 -8.56
N GLY A 89 16.42 23.00 -7.27
CA GLY A 89 15.82 23.92 -6.32
C GLY A 89 16.65 25.19 -6.13
N TYR A 90 17.96 25.06 -5.93
CA TYR A 90 18.89 26.21 -5.84
C TYR A 90 18.87 27.05 -7.11
N LEU A 91 18.94 26.41 -8.28
CA LEU A 91 18.87 27.10 -9.58
C LEU A 91 17.55 27.84 -9.79
N LYS A 92 16.42 27.25 -9.36
CA LYS A 92 15.09 27.88 -9.48
C LYS A 92 14.91 29.10 -8.56
N ARG A 93 15.52 29.07 -7.37
CA ARG A 93 15.50 30.21 -6.43
C ARG A 93 16.49 31.31 -6.78
N GLY A 94 17.47 31.00 -7.63
CA GLY A 94 18.55 31.92 -7.99
C GLY A 94 19.75 31.86 -7.04
N ASP A 95 19.76 30.92 -6.09
CA ASP A 95 20.85 30.71 -5.12
C ASP A 95 22.15 30.28 -5.83
N LEU A 96 22.02 29.55 -6.93
CA LEU A 96 23.13 29.12 -7.79
C LEU A 96 22.90 29.61 -9.23
N LYS A 97 24.00 29.92 -9.92
CA LYS A 97 24.00 30.27 -11.34
C LYS A 97 24.51 29.10 -12.16
N ALA A 98 23.88 28.84 -13.30
CA ALA A 98 24.33 27.85 -14.26
C ALA A 98 24.40 28.47 -15.65
N THR A 99 25.49 28.19 -16.35
CA THR A 99 25.68 28.59 -17.75
C THR A 99 25.37 27.41 -18.65
N ARG A 100 24.56 27.64 -19.68
CA ARG A 100 24.24 26.61 -20.68
C ARG A 100 25.36 26.56 -21.72
N ILE A 101 26.02 25.42 -21.83
CA ILE A 101 27.04 25.15 -22.85
C ILE A 101 26.55 23.93 -23.65
N GLY A 102 26.00 24.21 -24.85
CA GLY A 102 25.35 23.21 -25.70
C GLY A 102 24.13 22.56 -25.03
N THR A 103 24.20 21.24 -24.82
CA THR A 103 23.13 20.45 -24.19
C THR A 103 23.26 20.35 -22.67
N LYS A 104 24.37 20.82 -22.08
CA LYS A 104 24.65 20.68 -20.64
C LYS A 104 24.61 22.04 -19.95
N PHE A 105 24.24 22.00 -18.67
CA PHE A 105 24.36 23.12 -17.74
C PHE A 105 25.59 22.90 -16.87
N LEU A 106 26.45 23.90 -16.82
CA LEU A 106 27.68 23.92 -16.03
C LEU A 106 27.60 25.03 -14.98
N LEU A 107 28.09 24.72 -13.78
CA LEU A 107 28.17 25.63 -12.65
C LEU A 107 29.64 25.93 -12.36
N SER A 108 29.96 27.19 -12.10
CA SER A 108 31.30 27.56 -11.64
C SER A 108 31.48 27.10 -10.19
N LYS A 109 32.65 26.54 -9.89
CA LYS A 109 33.01 26.18 -8.51
C LYS A 109 33.06 27.41 -7.60
N ASP A 110 33.41 28.57 -8.14
CA ASP A 110 33.46 29.82 -7.38
C ASP A 110 32.06 30.29 -6.96
N ASP A 111 31.07 30.16 -7.84
CA ASP A 111 29.67 30.46 -7.51
C ASP A 111 29.13 29.54 -6.41
N ILE A 112 29.53 28.27 -6.43
CA ILE A 112 29.18 27.29 -5.40
C ILE A 112 29.81 27.68 -4.06
N ASN A 113 31.08 28.09 -4.05
CA ASN A 113 31.76 28.54 -2.84
C ASN A 113 31.17 29.84 -2.29
N ASN A 114 30.80 30.78 -3.17
CA ASN A 114 30.16 32.05 -2.79
C ASN A 114 28.82 31.86 -2.07
N MET A 115 28.09 30.78 -2.39
CA MET A 115 26.87 30.39 -1.67
C MET A 115 27.14 30.08 -0.19
N PHE A 116 28.30 29.51 0.15
CA PHE A 116 28.68 29.22 1.55
C PHE A 116 29.16 30.46 2.31
N ASN A 117 29.59 31.51 1.61
CA ASN A 117 30.04 32.76 2.21
C ASN A 117 28.87 33.63 2.75
N HIS A 118 27.63 33.33 2.36
CA HIS A 118 26.42 34.02 2.80
C HIS A 118 25.48 33.05 3.52
N PRO A 119 25.79 32.65 4.77
CA PRO A 119 24.94 31.73 5.50
C PRO A 119 23.56 32.37 5.74
N ALA A 120 22.52 31.74 5.21
CA ALA A 120 21.15 32.10 5.56
C ALA A 120 20.84 31.60 6.98
N ASP A 121 20.19 32.44 7.79
CA ASP A 121 19.68 32.03 9.10
C ASP A 121 18.76 30.82 8.96
N PHE A 122 19.14 29.69 9.56
CA PHE A 122 18.29 28.50 9.58
C PHE A 122 17.08 28.75 10.50
N LYS A 123 15.95 29.13 9.91
CA LYS A 123 14.65 29.21 10.59
C LYS A 123 13.74 28.08 10.10
N LEU A 124 13.40 27.15 11.00
CA LEU A 124 12.36 26.18 10.71
C LEU A 124 11.04 26.94 10.52
N PRO A 125 10.27 26.69 9.44
CA PRO A 125 8.96 27.31 9.30
C PRO A 125 8.11 26.91 10.51
N PRO A 126 7.52 27.87 11.25
CA PRO A 126 6.68 27.54 12.39
C PRO A 126 5.49 26.73 11.88
N LYS A 127 5.30 25.53 12.43
CA LYS A 127 4.15 24.70 12.11
C LYS A 127 2.92 25.31 12.78
N GLU A 128 2.09 26.01 12.01
CA GLU A 128 0.80 26.53 12.49
C GLU A 128 -0.05 25.37 13.02
N LYS A 129 -0.27 25.34 14.34
CA LYS A 129 -1.20 24.40 14.95
C LYS A 129 -2.59 25.02 14.86
N GLN A 130 -3.53 24.36 14.19
CA GLN A 130 -4.91 24.80 14.14
C GLN A 130 -5.46 24.92 15.57
N ALA A 131 -6.02 26.07 15.93
CA ALA A 131 -6.66 26.27 17.22
C ALA A 131 -7.87 25.33 17.35
N ILE A 132 -7.94 24.61 18.47
CA ILE A 132 -9.06 23.74 18.78
C ILE A 132 -10.13 24.60 19.47
N THR A 133 -11.22 24.89 18.75
CA THR A 133 -12.32 25.74 19.25
C THR A 133 -13.45 24.94 19.89
N GLU A 134 -13.68 23.71 19.43
CA GLU A 134 -14.81 22.88 19.86
C GLU A 134 -14.37 21.73 20.77
N PHE A 135 -15.02 21.64 21.93
CA PHE A 135 -14.77 20.60 22.93
C PHE A 135 -16.06 19.88 23.33
N TYR A 136 -15.94 18.60 23.66
CA TYR A 136 -16.96 17.80 24.35
C TYR A 136 -16.65 17.67 25.83
N THR A 137 -17.69 17.62 26.66
CA THR A 137 -17.56 17.18 28.05
C THR A 137 -17.48 15.65 28.14
N THR A 138 -16.96 15.10 29.25
CA THR A 138 -16.97 13.65 29.48
C THR A 138 -18.39 13.07 29.44
N ALA A 139 -19.36 13.77 30.03
CA ALA A 139 -20.77 13.36 30.03
C ALA A 139 -21.35 13.27 28.61
N GLU A 140 -21.12 14.28 27.76
CA GLU A 140 -21.57 14.26 26.36
C GLU A 140 -21.00 13.09 25.56
N ILE A 141 -19.74 12.68 25.83
CA ILE A 141 -19.14 11.52 25.16
C ILE A 141 -19.80 10.22 25.63
N ILE A 142 -20.10 10.12 26.93
CA ILE A 142 -20.80 8.95 27.50
C ILE A 142 -22.18 8.82 26.86
N GLU A 143 -22.94 9.91 26.78
CA GLU A 143 -24.28 9.91 26.17
C GLU A 143 -24.26 9.61 24.67
N LYS A 144 -23.36 10.24 23.91
CA LYS A 144 -23.30 10.07 22.45
C LYS A 144 -22.79 8.71 22.01
N PHE A 145 -21.77 8.18 22.68
CA PHE A 145 -21.07 6.97 22.23
C PHE A 145 -21.33 5.76 23.13
N ASN A 146 -22.11 5.92 24.21
CA ASN A 146 -22.49 4.88 25.16
C ASN A 146 -21.26 4.11 25.69
N VAL A 147 -20.23 4.85 26.11
CA VAL A 147 -18.96 4.30 26.61
C VAL A 147 -18.73 4.65 28.08
N SER A 148 -18.00 3.82 28.80
CA SER A 148 -17.68 4.08 30.22
C SER A 148 -16.67 5.21 30.39
N GLU A 149 -16.83 5.98 31.47
CA GLU A 149 -15.98 7.13 31.79
C GLU A 149 -14.49 6.75 31.88
N SER A 150 -14.15 5.72 32.66
CA SER A 150 -12.77 5.24 32.82
C SER A 150 -12.13 4.86 31.48
N TRP A 151 -12.92 4.35 30.54
CA TRP A 151 -12.43 3.99 29.21
C TRP A 151 -12.10 5.21 28.36
N ILE A 152 -12.85 6.32 28.48
CA ILE A 152 -12.57 7.58 27.77
C ILE A 152 -11.18 8.09 28.13
N PHE A 153 -10.81 8.07 29.42
CA PHE A 153 -9.48 8.49 29.87
C PHE A 153 -8.34 7.58 29.37
N VAL A 154 -8.57 6.27 29.27
CA VAL A 154 -7.60 5.33 28.70
C VAL A 154 -7.46 5.54 27.19
N MET A 155 -8.58 5.70 26.49
CA MET A 155 -8.65 5.95 25.06
C MET A 155 -7.94 7.26 24.70
N ALA A 156 -8.20 8.34 25.44
CA ALA A 156 -7.63 9.64 25.15
C ALA A 156 -6.10 9.67 25.35
N ARG A 157 -5.59 8.97 26.39
CA ARG A 157 -4.14 8.79 26.60
C ARG A 157 -3.50 8.02 25.46
N LYS A 158 -4.11 6.92 25.02
CA LYS A 158 -3.57 6.08 23.94
C LYS A 158 -3.50 6.81 22.60
N ASN A 159 -4.50 7.64 22.29
CA ASN A 159 -4.59 8.34 21.01
C ASN A 159 -4.05 9.79 21.07
N LYS A 160 -3.47 10.22 22.19
CA LYS A 160 -2.94 11.58 22.40
C LYS A 160 -3.98 12.68 22.09
N ILE A 161 -5.23 12.48 22.51
CA ILE A 161 -6.31 13.45 22.29
C ILE A 161 -6.07 14.67 23.19
N PRO A 162 -6.05 15.90 22.63
CA PRO A 162 -5.94 17.12 23.41
C PRO A 162 -7.11 17.26 24.39
N LYS A 163 -6.77 17.55 25.65
CA LYS A 163 -7.73 17.80 26.71
C LYS A 163 -7.48 19.15 27.35
N THR A 164 -8.55 19.83 27.74
CA THR A 164 -8.51 21.05 28.54
C THR A 164 -9.27 20.78 29.84
N PHE A 165 -8.82 21.39 30.93
CA PHE A 165 -9.46 21.26 32.24
C PHE A 165 -10.01 22.62 32.62
N ASN A 166 -11.31 22.71 32.87
CA ASN A 166 -11.96 23.95 33.26
C ASN A 166 -13.00 23.67 34.34
N ARG A 167 -12.91 24.41 35.47
CA ARG A 167 -13.85 24.34 36.62
C ARG A 167 -14.20 22.91 37.06
N GLY A 168 -13.19 22.05 37.24
CA GLY A 168 -13.40 20.67 37.71
C GLY A 168 -13.86 19.67 36.65
N LYS A 169 -14.18 20.12 35.43
CA LYS A 169 -14.62 19.26 34.32
C LYS A 169 -13.52 19.09 33.28
N THR A 170 -13.43 17.89 32.70
CA THR A 170 -12.50 17.60 31.61
C THR A 170 -13.20 17.77 30.27
N TYR A 171 -12.58 18.53 29.39
CA TYR A 171 -13.03 18.82 28.04
C TYR A 171 -12.09 18.17 27.03
N TRP A 172 -12.65 17.59 25.98
CA TRP A 172 -11.93 16.85 24.94
C TRP A 172 -12.17 17.48 23.58
N SER A 173 -11.15 17.54 22.73
CA SER A 173 -11.35 18.08 21.38
C SER A 173 -12.37 17.27 20.58
N LYS A 174 -13.45 17.93 20.14
CA LYS A 174 -14.52 17.32 19.34
C LYS A 174 -14.00 16.69 18.05
N LYS A 175 -13.17 17.41 17.31
CA LYS A 175 -12.54 16.92 16.06
C LYS A 175 -11.78 15.60 16.27
N HIS A 176 -11.00 15.51 17.35
CA HIS A 176 -10.19 14.31 17.62
C HIS A 176 -11.04 13.13 18.12
N VAL A 177 -12.08 13.40 18.91
CA VAL A 177 -13.02 12.38 19.38
C VAL A 177 -13.83 11.84 18.20
N ASP A 178 -14.42 12.71 17.38
CA ASP A 178 -15.22 12.30 16.23
C ASP A 178 -14.38 11.55 15.18
N ALA A 179 -13.15 12.01 14.92
CA ALA A 179 -12.22 11.30 14.03
C ALA A 179 -11.88 9.89 14.55
N TYR A 180 -11.71 9.74 15.86
CA TYR A 180 -11.44 8.43 16.47
C TYR A 180 -12.62 7.48 16.29
N PHE A 181 -13.84 7.93 16.58
CA PHE A 181 -15.02 7.09 16.43
C PHE A 181 -15.36 6.82 14.97
N SER A 182 -15.19 7.80 14.07
CA SER A 182 -15.39 7.61 12.62
C SER A 182 -14.41 6.58 12.05
N SER A 183 -13.16 6.54 12.52
CA SER A 183 -12.18 5.56 12.09
C SER A 183 -12.52 4.11 12.49
N LYS A 184 -13.43 3.94 13.46
CA LYS A 184 -13.85 2.66 14.02
C LYS A 184 -15.32 2.34 13.76
N ALA A 185 -16.05 3.24 13.13
CA ALA A 185 -17.44 3.02 12.77
C ALA A 185 -17.51 1.81 11.82
N PRO A 186 -18.44 0.86 12.05
CA PRO A 186 -18.72 -0.16 11.04
C PRO A 186 -19.14 0.47 9.73
N ASP A 187 -18.79 -0.16 8.60
CA ASP A 187 -19.22 0.30 7.28
C ASP A 187 -20.74 0.49 7.23
N ALA A 188 -21.19 1.64 6.72
CA ALA A 188 -22.61 2.05 6.69
C ALA A 188 -23.49 1.09 5.85
N ASP A 189 -22.90 0.23 5.03
CA ASP A 189 -23.58 -0.79 4.21
C ASP A 189 -24.10 -1.99 5.02
N ILE A 190 -23.76 -2.08 6.31
CA ILE A 190 -24.14 -3.19 7.21
C ILE A 190 -25.41 -2.82 8.00
N THR A 191 -26.56 -3.08 7.40
CA THR A 191 -27.89 -2.88 8.00
C THR A 191 -28.30 -4.01 8.94
N GLU A 192 -27.85 -5.24 8.70
CA GLU A 192 -28.28 -6.42 9.48
C GLU A 192 -27.17 -6.97 10.38
N TRP A 193 -27.49 -7.22 11.65
CA TRP A 193 -26.56 -7.70 12.68
C TRP A 193 -27.15 -8.93 13.40
N TYR A 194 -26.34 -9.96 13.64
CA TYR A 194 -26.68 -11.07 14.53
C TYR A 194 -26.10 -10.84 15.92
N SER A 195 -26.87 -11.19 16.95
CA SER A 195 -26.32 -11.36 18.30
C SER A 195 -25.55 -12.69 18.43
N VAL A 196 -24.66 -12.78 19.41
CA VAL A 196 -23.93 -14.03 19.68
C VAL A 196 -24.90 -15.19 19.95
N GLN A 197 -25.98 -14.94 20.70
CA GLN A 197 -26.99 -15.95 21.05
C GLN A 197 -27.74 -16.43 19.80
N GLU A 198 -28.18 -15.52 18.93
CA GLU A 198 -28.81 -15.88 17.65
C GLU A 198 -27.90 -16.73 16.76
N VAL A 199 -26.59 -16.47 16.76
CA VAL A 199 -25.64 -17.29 16.01
C VAL A 199 -25.51 -18.69 16.63
N GLN A 200 -25.52 -18.80 17.96
CA GLN A 200 -25.49 -20.11 18.63
C GLN A 200 -26.72 -20.93 18.27
N ASP A 201 -27.91 -20.34 18.34
CA ASP A 201 -29.17 -21.05 18.09
C ASP A 201 -29.31 -21.42 16.62
N LYS A 202 -29.00 -20.48 15.71
CA LYS A 202 -29.17 -20.69 14.26
C LYS A 202 -28.13 -21.64 13.65
N PHE A 203 -26.89 -21.58 14.11
CA PHE A 203 -25.78 -22.33 13.51
C PHE A 203 -25.28 -23.48 14.39
N GLN A 204 -25.87 -23.67 15.58
CA GLN A 204 -25.49 -24.71 16.56
C GLN A 204 -23.98 -24.71 16.83
N MET A 205 -23.37 -23.51 16.82
CA MET A 205 -21.95 -23.33 17.05
C MET A 205 -21.67 -22.99 18.51
N SER A 206 -20.58 -23.52 19.05
CA SER A 206 -20.07 -23.08 20.35
C SER A 206 -19.54 -21.64 20.28
N LEU A 207 -19.58 -20.91 21.40
CA LEU A 207 -19.05 -19.55 21.51
C LEU A 207 -17.62 -19.42 20.96
N ASN A 208 -16.76 -20.39 21.32
CA ASN A 208 -15.36 -20.42 20.86
C ASN A 208 -15.23 -20.61 19.35
N ALA A 209 -16.10 -21.43 18.75
CA ALA A 209 -16.15 -21.62 17.32
C ALA A 209 -16.57 -20.33 16.60
N ILE A 210 -17.55 -19.59 17.14
CA ILE A 210 -18.00 -18.29 16.61
C ILE A 210 -16.85 -17.28 16.64
N TYR A 211 -16.16 -17.12 17.78
CA TYR A 211 -15.05 -16.18 17.91
C TYR A 211 -13.89 -16.50 16.96
N SER A 212 -13.52 -17.77 16.86
CA SER A 212 -12.47 -18.23 15.94
C SER A 212 -12.86 -17.99 14.48
N PHE A 213 -14.13 -18.20 14.14
CA PHE A 213 -14.66 -18.02 12.80
C PHE A 213 -14.70 -16.54 12.39
N VAL A 214 -15.18 -15.66 13.28
CA VAL A 214 -15.19 -14.20 13.07
C VAL A 214 -13.76 -13.67 12.88
N TYR A 215 -12.81 -14.16 13.69
CA TYR A 215 -11.41 -13.77 13.57
C TYR A 215 -10.80 -14.22 12.24
N LYS A 216 -10.99 -15.49 11.86
CA LYS A 216 -10.46 -16.04 10.59
C LYS A 216 -11.01 -15.32 9.36
N ASN A 217 -12.29 -14.96 9.38
CA ASN A 217 -12.97 -14.32 8.24
C ASN A 217 -12.99 -12.79 8.33
N ALA A 218 -12.32 -12.19 9.33
CA ALA A 218 -12.29 -10.75 9.57
C ALA A 218 -13.68 -10.08 9.53
N ILE A 219 -14.67 -10.74 10.11
CA ILE A 219 -16.07 -10.28 10.06
C ILE A 219 -16.22 -8.99 10.90
N PRO A 220 -16.80 -7.92 10.33
CA PRO A 220 -17.08 -6.69 11.07
C PRO A 220 -17.92 -6.96 12.32
N LYS A 221 -17.50 -6.36 13.44
CA LYS A 221 -18.17 -6.48 14.73
C LYS A 221 -18.48 -5.12 15.32
N LYS A 222 -19.67 -4.99 15.90
CA LYS A 222 -20.11 -3.82 16.66
C LYS A 222 -20.33 -4.24 18.10
N LYS A 223 -19.86 -3.43 19.05
CA LYS A 223 -20.14 -3.64 20.48
C LYS A 223 -21.15 -2.59 20.92
N VAL A 224 -22.27 -3.04 21.48
CA VAL A 224 -23.30 -2.17 22.07
C VAL A 224 -23.52 -2.65 23.50
N GLY A 225 -23.10 -1.86 24.48
CA GLY A 225 -23.09 -2.28 25.88
C GLY A 225 -22.15 -3.47 26.14
N ILE A 226 -22.68 -4.54 26.73
CA ILE A 226 -21.94 -5.79 27.00
C ILE A 226 -21.96 -6.73 25.78
N THR A 227 -23.00 -6.66 24.96
CA THR A 227 -23.25 -7.60 23.86
C THR A 227 -22.47 -7.22 22.60
N VAL A 228 -21.94 -8.23 21.92
CA VAL A 228 -21.24 -8.10 20.64
C VAL A 228 -22.18 -8.56 19.53
N TYR A 229 -22.21 -7.78 18.45
CA TYR A 229 -23.01 -8.06 17.28
C TYR A 229 -22.08 -8.27 16.07
N TYR A 230 -22.41 -9.25 15.23
CA TYR A 230 -21.68 -9.56 14.01
C TYR A 230 -22.52 -9.25 12.79
N SER A 231 -21.91 -8.74 11.73
CA SER A 231 -22.63 -8.43 10.49
C SER A 231 -23.24 -9.70 9.87
N LYS A 232 -24.55 -9.73 9.67
CA LYS A 232 -25.28 -10.88 9.12
C LYS A 232 -24.85 -11.20 7.68
N LYS A 233 -24.69 -10.16 6.84
CA LYS A 233 -24.21 -10.30 5.46
C LYS A 233 -22.87 -11.04 5.37
N HIS A 234 -21.83 -10.55 6.05
CA HIS A 234 -20.51 -11.18 5.98
C HIS A 234 -20.46 -12.55 6.68
N PHE A 235 -21.26 -12.75 7.73
CA PHE A 235 -21.34 -14.03 8.43
C PHE A 235 -21.98 -15.11 7.55
N ASP A 236 -23.10 -14.80 6.89
CA ASP A 236 -23.79 -15.71 5.98
C ASP A 236 -22.95 -16.02 4.73
N ILE A 237 -22.20 -15.04 4.20
CA ILE A 237 -21.23 -15.24 3.10
C ILE A 237 -20.11 -16.18 3.54
N ALA A 238 -19.50 -15.94 4.71
CA ALA A 238 -18.40 -16.76 5.20
C ALA A 238 -18.84 -18.21 5.50
N LYS A 239 -20.12 -18.42 5.83
CA LYS A 239 -20.72 -19.75 6.01
C LYS A 239 -21.21 -20.40 4.71
N GLY A 240 -21.23 -19.67 3.60
CA GLY A 240 -21.67 -20.17 2.30
C GLY A 240 -23.18 -20.28 2.11
N ILE A 241 -23.99 -19.62 2.97
CA ILE A 241 -25.46 -19.65 2.87
C ILE A 241 -25.97 -18.56 1.93
N ARG A 242 -25.28 -17.42 1.86
CA ARG A 242 -25.48 -16.40 0.82
C ARG A 242 -24.30 -16.48 -0.15
N GLN A 243 -24.57 -16.56 -1.46
CA GLN A 243 -23.54 -16.27 -2.47
C GLN A 243 -23.03 -14.85 -2.23
N ALA A 244 -21.71 -14.65 -2.30
CA ALA A 244 -21.14 -13.31 -2.25
C ALA A 244 -21.84 -12.46 -3.32
N GLU A 245 -22.35 -11.27 -2.93
CA GLU A 245 -22.85 -10.29 -3.91
C GLU A 245 -21.82 -10.23 -5.04
N GLU A 246 -22.26 -10.48 -6.28
CA GLU A 246 -21.37 -10.49 -7.42
C GLU A 246 -20.52 -9.22 -7.40
N PRO A 247 -19.21 -9.31 -7.71
CA PRO A 247 -18.34 -8.16 -7.59
C PRO A 247 -18.95 -7.02 -8.39
N LYS A 248 -19.33 -5.91 -7.75
CA LYS A 248 -20.05 -4.78 -8.38
C LYS A 248 -19.32 -4.18 -9.60
N TYR A 249 -18.09 -4.61 -9.86
CA TYR A 249 -17.26 -4.16 -10.95
C TYR A 249 -16.60 -5.33 -11.71
N TYR A 250 -16.54 -5.25 -13.04
CA TYR A 250 -15.68 -6.07 -13.89
C TYR A 250 -14.27 -5.47 -13.95
N THR A 251 -13.25 -6.32 -13.98
CA THR A 251 -11.94 -5.90 -14.51
C THR A 251 -12.01 -5.74 -16.03
N VAL A 252 -11.09 -4.96 -16.60
CA VAL A 252 -11.00 -4.78 -18.07
C VAL A 252 -10.87 -6.13 -18.80
N GLN A 253 -10.14 -7.09 -18.24
CA GLN A 253 -9.95 -8.41 -18.85
C GLN A 253 -11.23 -9.24 -18.81
N GLU A 254 -11.90 -9.30 -17.65
CA GLU A 254 -13.19 -10.00 -17.51
C GLU A 254 -14.27 -9.42 -18.43
N ALA A 255 -14.31 -8.08 -18.59
CA ALA A 255 -15.24 -7.42 -19.50
C ALA A 255 -14.95 -7.75 -20.98
N MET A 256 -13.69 -7.82 -21.39
CA MET A 256 -13.31 -8.20 -22.75
C MET A 256 -13.72 -9.65 -23.06
N GLU A 257 -13.53 -10.56 -22.11
CA GLU A 257 -13.90 -11.98 -22.28
C GLU A 257 -15.42 -12.18 -22.33
N LYS A 258 -16.18 -11.48 -21.47
CA LYS A 258 -17.64 -11.62 -21.40
C LYS A 258 -18.34 -11.11 -22.64
N PHE A 259 -17.99 -9.91 -23.10
CA PHE A 259 -18.68 -9.24 -24.22
C PHE A 259 -17.95 -9.41 -25.56
N LYS A 260 -16.83 -10.15 -25.60
CA LYS A 260 -16.00 -10.39 -26.80
C LYS A 260 -15.60 -9.09 -27.53
N ILE A 261 -15.41 -8.00 -26.79
CA ILE A 261 -15.03 -6.69 -27.32
C ILE A 261 -13.55 -6.40 -27.08
N THR A 262 -12.96 -5.60 -27.96
CA THR A 262 -11.58 -5.15 -27.78
C THR A 262 -11.44 -4.13 -26.65
N ARG A 263 -10.23 -4.02 -26.10
CA ARG A 263 -9.91 -3.06 -25.03
C ARG A 263 -10.28 -1.62 -25.41
N ASP A 264 -10.05 -1.23 -26.65
CA ASP A 264 -10.32 0.14 -27.12
C ASP A 264 -11.81 0.40 -27.30
N GLN A 265 -12.56 -0.60 -27.79
CA GLN A 265 -14.03 -0.53 -27.83
C GLN A 265 -14.61 -0.38 -26.41
N LEU A 266 -14.11 -1.15 -25.44
CA LEU A 266 -14.53 -1.01 -24.04
C LEU A 266 -14.24 0.40 -23.48
N TYR A 267 -13.08 0.99 -23.79
CA TYR A 267 -12.79 2.38 -23.38
C TYR A 267 -13.63 3.42 -24.10
N HIS A 268 -13.97 3.19 -25.37
CA HIS A 268 -14.86 4.06 -26.12
C HIS A 268 -16.26 4.07 -25.49
N TYR A 269 -16.85 2.88 -25.27
CA TYR A 269 -18.19 2.75 -24.69
C TYR A 269 -18.25 3.29 -23.26
N THR A 270 -17.28 2.97 -22.41
CA THR A 270 -17.23 3.52 -21.04
C THR A 270 -17.06 5.04 -21.01
N LYS A 271 -16.38 5.64 -22.00
CA LYS A 271 -16.27 7.10 -22.15
C LYS A 271 -17.57 7.73 -22.68
N TYR A 272 -18.19 7.10 -23.67
CA TYR A 272 -19.39 7.61 -24.34
C TYR A 272 -20.62 7.55 -23.42
N HIS A 273 -20.84 6.42 -22.74
CA HIS A 273 -21.95 6.20 -21.82
C HIS A 273 -21.68 6.67 -20.37
N GLN A 274 -20.51 7.29 -20.12
CA GLN A 274 -20.13 7.84 -18.82
C GLN A 274 -20.19 6.84 -17.65
N ILE A 275 -19.87 5.56 -17.93
CA ILE A 275 -19.91 4.48 -16.94
C ILE A 275 -18.87 4.76 -15.82
N PRO A 276 -19.25 4.68 -14.52
CA PRO A 276 -18.36 4.94 -13.42
C PRO A 276 -17.26 3.89 -13.37
N LYS A 277 -16.03 4.39 -13.20
CA LYS A 277 -14.81 3.60 -13.14
C LYS A 277 -14.03 3.92 -11.88
N ILE A 278 -13.59 2.89 -11.17
CA ILE A 278 -12.75 3.01 -9.98
C ILE A 278 -11.36 2.49 -10.32
N LYS A 279 -10.33 3.30 -10.06
CA LYS A 279 -8.93 2.85 -10.18
C LYS A 279 -8.48 2.22 -8.87
N LYS A 280 -8.18 0.92 -8.88
CA LYS A 280 -7.58 0.20 -7.75
C LYS A 280 -6.15 -0.20 -8.13
N GLY A 281 -5.20 0.73 -7.90
CA GLY A 281 -3.79 0.56 -8.27
C GLY A 281 -3.58 0.50 -9.78
N LYS A 282 -3.03 -0.61 -10.29
CA LYS A 282 -2.80 -0.82 -11.74
C LYS A 282 -4.08 -1.16 -12.51
N TYR A 283 -5.11 -1.66 -11.83
CA TYR A 283 -6.34 -2.15 -12.46
C TYR A 283 -7.42 -1.06 -12.49
N THR A 284 -8.15 -1.01 -13.60
CA THR A 284 -9.38 -0.21 -13.74
C THR A 284 -10.57 -1.15 -13.60
N LEU A 285 -11.47 -0.83 -12.67
CA LEU A 285 -12.69 -1.57 -12.38
C LEU A 285 -13.87 -0.78 -12.97
N ILE A 286 -14.70 -1.44 -13.79
CA ILE A 286 -15.85 -0.86 -14.50
C ILE A 286 -17.12 -1.43 -13.88
N SER A 287 -18.13 -0.59 -13.61
CA SER A 287 -19.41 -1.02 -13.02
C SER A 287 -20.06 -2.16 -13.83
N LYS A 288 -20.39 -3.29 -13.17
CA LYS A 288 -21.06 -4.42 -13.82
C LYS A 288 -22.46 -4.08 -14.34
N PRO A 289 -23.40 -3.57 -13.52
CA PRO A 289 -24.79 -3.42 -13.94
C PRO A 289 -24.95 -2.49 -15.14
N GLU A 290 -24.17 -1.41 -15.18
CA GLU A 290 -24.23 -0.46 -16.30
C GLU A 290 -23.59 -1.00 -17.58
N LEU A 291 -22.56 -1.85 -17.46
CA LEU A 291 -21.94 -2.48 -18.61
C LEU A 291 -22.80 -3.63 -19.14
N ASP A 292 -23.41 -4.41 -18.26
CA ASP A 292 -24.37 -5.46 -18.63
C ASP A 292 -25.60 -4.84 -19.34
N ASN A 293 -26.23 -3.80 -18.78
CA ASN A 293 -27.35 -3.08 -19.42
C ASN A 293 -27.00 -2.47 -20.79
N LEU A 294 -25.74 -2.10 -21.03
CA LEU A 294 -25.33 -1.53 -22.32
C LEU A 294 -25.33 -2.57 -23.45
N PHE A 295 -25.05 -3.82 -23.10
CA PHE A 295 -24.92 -4.92 -24.05
C PHE A 295 -26.09 -5.92 -23.98
N GLU A 296 -27.13 -5.62 -23.20
CA GLU A 296 -28.41 -6.34 -23.28
C GLU A 296 -29.11 -6.00 -24.59
N ASP A 297 -29.52 -7.03 -25.32
CA ASP A 297 -30.27 -6.88 -26.57
C ASP A 297 -31.63 -6.19 -26.28
N PRO A 298 -32.09 -5.26 -27.12
CA PRO A 298 -33.40 -4.65 -26.95
C PRO A 298 -34.48 -5.73 -26.99
N ILE A 299 -35.35 -5.74 -25.98
CA ILE A 299 -36.55 -6.58 -25.95
C ILE A 299 -37.43 -6.10 -27.11
N ILE A 300 -37.54 -6.93 -28.16
CA ILE A 300 -38.50 -6.73 -29.24
C ILE A 300 -39.82 -7.32 -28.73
N GLU A 301 -40.72 -6.46 -28.26
CA GLU A 301 -42.15 -6.79 -28.09
C GLU A 301 -42.88 -6.80 -29.44
#